data_AF-A0AAA9S0K5-F1
#
_entry.id   AF-A0AAA9S0K5-F1
#
_cell.length_a   1.000
_cell.length_b   1.000
_cell.length_c   1.000
_cell.angle_alpha   90.00
_cell.angle_beta   90.00
_cell.angle_gamma   90.00
#
_symmetry.space_group_name_H-M   'P 1'
#
loop_
_entity.id
_entity.type
_entity.pdbx_description
1 polymer ?
#
loop_
_entity_poly.entity_id
_entity_poly.type
_entity_poly.pdbx_seq_one_letter_code
_entity_poly.pdbx_strand_id
1 'polypeptide(L)'
;MQRVGMRLRVAMCHMIYRKSLRLSSSAMGKTTTGQIVNLLSNDVNRSKTAALTDDRIRTMTEVITGIRTVKMNAWEKSFIDLITRLRRKEISKILKSSYLRGMNLASFFAVSKIMIFVTFITNELLDNLITASQVFVVVMLFEALRFSSTLYFPMAVEKVSEAVVSIRRIKNFLLLDEIPELHPQQPSDGERMVDMQDFTAFWDEESETPTLRGLSFTVRPGELLAVVGPVGAGKSSLLRAVLGELPPRQGKV
;
A
#
# COMPACT_ATOMS: atom_id res chain seq x y z
N MET A 1 -7.54 22.98 -10.83
CA MET A 1 -7.00 21.63 -10.57
C MET A 1 -6.86 21.28 -9.08
N GLN A 2 -6.23 22.12 -8.23
CA GLN A 2 -5.98 21.79 -6.81
C GLN A 2 -7.25 21.45 -6.00
N ARG A 3 -8.37 22.16 -6.20
CA ARG A 3 -9.66 21.85 -5.53
C ARG A 3 -10.22 20.47 -5.89
N VAL A 4 -10.11 20.07 -7.15
CA VAL A 4 -10.58 18.74 -7.62
C VAL A 4 -9.70 17.65 -7.00
N GLY A 5 -8.38 17.84 -6.99
CA GLY A 5 -7.45 16.92 -6.32
C GLY A 5 -7.74 16.76 -4.83
N MET A 6 -8.07 17.85 -4.13
CA MET A 6 -8.42 17.79 -2.71
C MET A 6 -9.75 17.05 -2.46
N ARG A 7 -10.77 17.27 -3.29
CA ARG A 7 -12.03 16.51 -3.22
C ARG A 7 -11.83 15.02 -3.48
N LEU A 8 -11.03 14.67 -4.50
CA LEU A 8 -10.67 13.28 -4.79
C LEU A 8 -9.98 12.63 -3.59
N ARG A 9 -9.00 13.32 -2.99
CA ARG A 9 -8.29 12.81 -1.80
C ARG A 9 -9.24 12.51 -0.64
N VAL A 10 -10.16 13.43 -0.32
CA VAL A 10 -11.14 13.22 0.77
C VAL A 10 -12.03 12.01 0.48
N ALA A 11 -12.54 11.89 -0.74
CA ALA A 11 -13.38 10.75 -1.15
C ALA A 11 -12.63 9.41 -1.04
N MET A 12 -11.37 9.37 -1.48
CA MET A 12 -10.53 8.17 -1.41
C MET A 12 -10.22 7.79 0.04
N CYS A 13 -9.85 8.75 0.89
CA CYS A 13 -9.64 8.49 2.32
C CYS A 13 -10.90 7.94 2.99
N HIS A 14 -12.05 8.53 2.71
CA HIS A 14 -13.33 8.05 3.23
C HIS A 14 -13.64 6.62 2.77
N MET A 15 -13.43 6.31 1.49
CA MET A 15 -13.67 4.97 0.94
C MET A 15 -12.71 3.92 1.52
N ILE A 16 -11.41 4.24 1.64
CA ILE A 16 -10.42 3.35 2.26
C ILE A 16 -10.75 3.11 3.74
N TYR A 17 -11.14 4.16 4.47
CA TYR A 17 -11.53 4.04 5.86
C TYR A 17 -12.77 3.16 6.04
N ARG A 18 -13.82 3.39 5.24
CA ARG A 18 -15.04 2.58 5.24
C ARG A 18 -14.75 1.11 4.92
N LYS A 19 -13.90 0.84 3.92
CA LYS A 19 -13.48 -0.52 3.58
C LYS A 19 -12.71 -1.17 4.73
N SER A 20 -11.80 -0.42 5.36
CA SER A 20 -10.98 -0.92 6.47
C SER A 20 -11.81 -1.39 7.66
N LEU A 21 -12.92 -0.71 7.95
CA LEU A 21 -13.86 -1.10 9.02
C LEU A 21 -14.65 -2.37 8.72
N ARG A 22 -14.70 -2.81 7.47
CA ARG A 22 -15.50 -3.96 7.01
C ARG A 22 -14.64 -5.14 6.53
N LEU A 23 -13.32 -5.03 6.55
CA LEU A 23 -12.44 -6.11 6.09
C LEU A 23 -12.63 -7.37 6.93
N SER A 24 -12.71 -8.52 6.25
CA SER A 24 -12.70 -9.81 6.94
C SER A 24 -11.36 -10.07 7.61
N SER A 25 -11.37 -10.90 8.66
CA SER A 25 -10.16 -11.29 9.37
C SER A 25 -9.11 -11.98 8.48
N SER A 26 -9.55 -12.77 7.49
CA SER A 26 -8.67 -13.38 6.47
C SER A 26 -8.03 -12.31 5.57
N ALA A 27 -8.81 -11.32 5.13
CA ALA A 27 -8.29 -10.19 4.36
C ALA A 27 -7.34 -9.28 5.16
N MET A 28 -7.57 -9.12 6.47
CA MET A 28 -6.64 -8.44 7.39
C MET A 28 -5.31 -9.18 7.53
N GLY A 29 -5.29 -10.51 7.40
CA GLY A 29 -4.05 -11.28 7.31
C GLY A 29 -3.22 -10.95 6.07
N LYS A 30 -3.90 -10.66 4.94
CA LYS A 30 -3.28 -10.29 3.66
C LYS A 30 -2.83 -8.83 3.58
N THR A 31 -3.37 -7.95 4.44
CA THR A 31 -3.05 -6.51 4.46
C THR A 31 -2.73 -6.01 5.86
N THR A 32 -1.47 -5.64 6.08
CA THR A 32 -0.98 -5.08 7.35
C THR A 32 -1.52 -3.66 7.60
N THR A 33 -1.65 -3.27 8.87
CA THR A 33 -2.00 -1.89 9.29
C THR A 33 -1.07 -0.85 8.65
N GLY A 34 0.22 -1.19 8.51
CA GLY A 34 1.20 -0.35 7.82
C GLY A 34 0.90 -0.16 6.32
N GLN A 35 0.36 -1.17 5.64
CA GLN A 35 -0.08 -1.04 4.24
C GLN A 35 -1.32 -0.14 4.11
N ILE A 36 -2.28 -0.20 5.05
CA ILE A 36 -3.47 0.66 5.05
C ILE A 36 -3.09 2.12 5.33
N VAL A 37 -2.25 2.36 6.35
CA VAL A 37 -1.71 3.70 6.63
C VAL A 37 -0.92 4.21 5.43
N ASN A 38 -0.13 3.36 4.75
CA ASN A 38 0.58 3.76 3.54
C ASN A 38 -0.34 4.13 2.37
N LEU A 39 -1.47 3.45 2.18
CA LEU A 39 -2.50 3.82 1.20
C LEU A 39 -3.11 5.21 1.52
N LEU A 40 -3.29 5.53 2.81
CA LEU A 40 -3.86 6.81 3.27
C LEU A 40 -2.86 7.97 3.30
N SER A 41 -1.60 7.68 3.64
CA SER A 41 -0.57 8.68 3.92
C SER A 41 0.30 9.00 2.70
N ASN A 42 0.56 8.04 1.80
CA ASN A 42 1.65 8.20 0.83
C ASN A 42 1.56 7.27 -0.40
N ASP A 43 0.42 7.17 -1.07
CA ASP A 43 0.32 6.37 -2.30
C ASP A 43 1.21 6.88 -3.47
N VAL A 44 1.92 8.00 -3.25
CA VAL A 44 2.79 8.68 -4.21
C VAL A 44 4.28 8.28 -4.12
N ASN A 45 4.77 7.66 -3.04
CA ASN A 45 6.23 7.56 -2.83
C ASN A 45 6.84 6.17 -2.68
N ARG A 46 6.14 5.07 -2.98
CA ARG A 46 6.79 3.75 -3.09
C ARG A 46 7.55 3.58 -4.41
N SER A 47 8.53 4.46 -4.61
CA SER A 47 9.81 4.06 -5.20
C SER A 47 10.36 2.88 -4.40
N LYS A 48 11.16 2.02 -5.04
CA LYS A 48 11.95 0.98 -4.35
C LYS A 48 12.68 1.54 -3.12
N THR A 49 12.96 2.84 -3.10
CA THR A 49 13.45 3.60 -1.95
C THR A 49 12.53 3.55 -0.73
N ALA A 50 11.24 3.90 -0.82
CA ALA A 50 10.39 3.96 0.37
C ALA A 50 10.08 2.58 0.94
N ALA A 51 10.05 1.52 0.14
CA ALA A 51 9.95 0.15 0.66
C ALA A 51 11.17 -0.20 1.54
N LEU A 52 12.38 0.19 1.12
CA LEU A 52 13.60 0.01 1.92
C LEU A 52 13.61 0.89 3.18
N THR A 53 13.06 2.11 3.09
CA THR A 53 12.88 2.99 4.24
C THR A 53 11.89 2.39 5.25
N ASP A 54 10.75 1.86 4.79
CA ASP A 54 9.74 1.20 5.61
C ASP A 54 10.33 -0.01 6.34
N ASP A 55 11.07 -0.87 5.63
CA ASP A 55 11.73 -2.04 6.24
C ASP A 55 12.72 -1.63 7.34
N ARG A 56 13.48 -0.56 7.12
CA ARG A 56 14.41 -0.01 8.12
C ARG A 56 13.65 0.55 9.33
N ILE A 57 12.59 1.33 9.10
CA ILE A 57 11.78 1.92 10.17
C ILE A 57 11.10 0.82 10.99
N ARG A 58 10.48 -0.17 10.35
CA ARG A 58 9.85 -1.32 11.03
C ARG A 58 10.85 -2.05 11.92
N THR A 59 12.00 -2.44 11.37
CA THR A 59 13.06 -3.13 12.13
C THR A 59 13.52 -2.29 13.33
N MET A 60 13.67 -0.99 13.13
CA MET A 60 14.08 -0.06 14.20
C MET A 60 13.00 0.04 15.28
N THR A 61 11.72 0.12 14.91
CA THR A 61 10.60 0.11 15.86
C THR A 61 10.55 -1.18 16.66
N GLU A 62 10.70 -2.35 16.02
CA GLU A 62 10.74 -3.65 16.71
C GLU A 62 11.86 -3.72 17.76
N VAL A 63 13.06 -3.22 17.41
CA VAL A 63 14.21 -3.16 18.33
C VAL A 63 13.95 -2.21 19.51
N ILE A 64 13.33 -1.05 19.26
CA ILE A 64 13.02 -0.07 20.32
C ILE A 64 11.96 -0.64 21.27
N THR A 65 10.90 -1.26 20.74
CA THR A 65 9.86 -1.90 21.55
C THR A 65 10.43 -3.08 22.36
N GLY A 66 11.38 -3.84 21.79
CA GLY A 66 12.06 -4.97 22.45
C GLY A 66 13.35 -4.62 23.18
N ILE A 67 13.63 -3.34 23.47
CA ILE A 67 14.99 -2.90 23.87
C ILE A 67 15.54 -3.59 25.13
N ARG A 68 14.67 -3.92 26.10
CA ARG A 68 15.06 -4.62 27.32
C ARG A 68 15.60 -6.02 27.02
N THR A 69 14.95 -6.76 26.12
CA THR A 69 15.40 -8.10 25.69
C THR A 69 16.70 -8.03 24.92
N VAL A 70 16.84 -7.03 24.04
CA VAL A 70 18.09 -6.81 23.28
C VAL A 70 19.27 -6.55 24.21
N LYS A 71 19.08 -5.70 25.22
CA LYS A 71 20.06 -5.38 26.26
C LYS A 71 20.42 -6.59 27.12
N MET A 72 19.42 -7.36 27.55
CA MET A 72 19.62 -8.56 28.37
C MET A 72 20.45 -9.63 27.65
N ASN A 73 20.34 -9.72 26.33
CA ASN A 73 21.07 -10.69 25.50
C ASN A 73 22.35 -10.12 24.85
N ALA A 74 22.74 -8.87 25.14
CA ALA A 74 23.88 -8.19 24.53
C ALA A 74 23.88 -8.19 22.98
N TRP A 75 22.68 -8.13 22.37
CA TRP A 75 22.50 -8.22 20.91
C TRP A 75 22.61 -6.85 20.19
N GLU A 76 23.03 -5.79 20.87
CA GLU A 76 23.02 -4.43 20.29
C GLU A 76 23.88 -4.33 19.04
N LYS A 77 25.08 -4.94 19.04
CA LYS A 77 25.98 -4.91 17.88
C LYS A 77 25.35 -5.57 16.66
N SER A 78 24.73 -6.74 16.85
CA SER A 78 24.04 -7.47 15.78
C SER A 78 22.90 -6.67 15.16
N PHE A 79 22.09 -5.99 15.98
CA PHE A 79 21.00 -5.13 15.48
C PHE A 79 21.50 -3.84 14.82
N ILE A 80 22.57 -3.21 15.34
CA ILE A 80 23.22 -2.07 14.70
C ILE A 80 23.71 -2.44 13.31
N ASP A 81 24.35 -3.59 13.16
CA ASP A 81 24.84 -4.05 11.86
C ASP A 81 23.70 -4.35 10.89
N LEU A 82 22.62 -4.95 11.38
CA LEU A 82 21.41 -5.18 10.59
C LEU A 82 20.82 -3.85 10.07
N ILE A 83 20.62 -2.87 10.95
CA ILE A 83 20.07 -1.55 10.58
C ILE A 83 21.00 -0.82 9.62
N THR A 84 22.32 -0.89 9.84
CA THR A 84 23.32 -0.28 8.96
C THR A 84 23.32 -0.92 7.56
N ARG A 85 23.14 -2.25 7.46
CA ARG A 85 22.97 -2.93 6.16
C ARG A 85 21.71 -2.47 5.44
N LEU A 86 20.58 -2.35 6.14
CA LEU A 86 19.34 -1.82 5.57
C LEU A 86 19.53 -0.38 5.07
N ARG A 87 20.18 0.47 5.87
CA ARG A 87 20.47 1.87 5.51
C ARG A 87 21.36 1.99 4.28
N ARG A 88 22.39 1.14 4.13
CA ARG A 88 23.23 1.12 2.93
C ARG A 88 22.44 0.78 1.66
N LYS A 89 21.52 -0.20 1.74
CA LYS A 89 20.64 -0.56 0.62
C LYS A 89 19.73 0.61 0.24
N GLU A 90 19.13 1.26 1.24
CA GLU A 90 18.29 2.46 1.08
C GLU A 90 19.07 3.59 0.37
N ILE A 91 20.23 3.97 0.90
CA ILE A 91 21.08 5.04 0.35
C ILE A 91 21.50 4.75 -1.10
N SER A 92 21.87 3.51 -1.42
CA SER A 92 22.26 3.14 -2.78
C SER A 92 21.15 3.40 -3.80
N LYS A 93 19.88 3.15 -3.43
CA LYS A 93 18.73 3.44 -4.29
C LYS A 93 18.42 4.93 -4.37
N ILE A 94 18.53 5.65 -3.25
CA ILE A 94 18.39 7.12 -3.24
C ILE A 94 19.41 7.76 -4.17
N LEU A 95 20.68 7.37 -4.07
CA LEU A 95 21.76 7.92 -4.88
C LEU A 95 21.53 7.66 -6.37
N LYS A 96 21.21 6.42 -6.77
CA LYS A 96 20.88 6.11 -8.18
C LYS A 96 19.73 6.97 -8.70
N SER A 97 18.67 7.13 -7.92
CA SER A 97 17.55 8.01 -8.27
C SER A 97 17.96 9.48 -8.36
N SER A 98 18.86 9.94 -7.49
CA SER A 98 19.39 11.29 -7.49
C SER A 98 20.26 11.56 -8.73
N TYR A 99 21.11 10.61 -9.12
CA TYR A 99 21.89 10.70 -10.36
C TYR A 99 21.00 10.79 -11.60
N LEU A 100 19.96 9.95 -11.71
CA LEU A 100 18.98 10.03 -12.79
C LEU A 100 18.29 11.40 -12.85
N ARG A 101 17.90 11.97 -11.71
CA ARG A 101 17.34 13.32 -11.62
C ARG A 101 18.34 14.39 -12.03
N GLY A 102 19.60 14.26 -11.60
CA GLY A 102 20.69 15.17 -11.97
C GLY A 102 20.98 15.13 -13.47
N MET A 103 21.02 13.94 -14.08
CA MET A 103 21.16 13.78 -15.53
C MET A 103 19.99 14.40 -16.29
N ASN A 104 18.75 14.23 -15.81
CA ASN A 104 17.58 14.86 -16.42
C ASN A 104 17.68 16.39 -16.36
N LEU A 105 18.14 16.95 -15.23
CA LEU A 105 18.36 18.39 -15.10
C LEU A 105 19.51 18.89 -15.99
N ALA A 106 20.60 18.14 -16.12
CA ALA A 106 21.69 18.48 -17.03
C ALA A 106 21.22 18.45 -18.50
N SER A 107 20.36 17.50 -18.87
CA SER A 107 19.78 17.39 -20.22
C SER A 107 18.97 18.63 -20.59
N PHE A 108 18.34 19.29 -19.62
CA PHE A 108 17.60 20.54 -19.83
C PHE A 108 18.48 21.65 -20.42
N PHE A 109 19.74 21.77 -19.98
CA PHE A 109 20.66 22.79 -20.47
C PHE A 109 21.33 22.41 -21.80
N ALA A 110 21.53 21.11 -22.06
CA ALA A 110 22.25 20.64 -23.24
C ALA A 110 21.37 20.49 -24.49
N VAL A 111 20.13 20.01 -24.33
CA VAL A 111 19.29 19.57 -25.46
C VAL A 111 18.95 20.72 -26.42
N SER A 112 18.62 21.93 -25.93
CA SER A 112 18.31 23.05 -26.85
C SER A 112 19.52 23.49 -27.66
N LYS A 113 20.73 23.45 -27.08
CA LYS A 113 21.98 23.79 -27.78
C LYS A 113 22.32 22.75 -28.85
N ILE A 114 22.14 21.47 -28.55
CA ILE A 114 22.34 20.39 -29.52
C ILE A 114 21.33 20.49 -30.67
N MET A 115 20.04 20.73 -30.39
CA MET A 115 19.01 20.88 -31.43
C MET A 115 19.30 22.05 -32.38
N ILE A 116 19.67 23.21 -31.83
CA ILE A 116 20.02 24.40 -32.62
C ILE A 116 21.25 24.11 -33.49
N PHE A 117 22.30 23.52 -32.92
CA PHE A 117 23.52 23.16 -33.65
C PHE A 117 23.22 22.20 -34.81
N VAL A 118 22.51 21.10 -34.56
CA VAL A 118 22.14 20.12 -35.58
C VAL A 118 21.29 20.76 -36.68
N THR A 119 20.36 21.66 -36.33
CA THR A 119 19.49 22.34 -37.31
C THR A 119 20.28 23.23 -38.25
N PHE A 120 21.27 23.97 -37.75
CA PHE A 120 22.10 24.83 -38.62
C PHE A 120 23.07 24.05 -39.47
N ILE A 121 23.75 23.03 -38.91
CA ILE A 121 24.62 22.14 -39.69
C ILE A 121 23.85 21.45 -40.81
N THR A 122 22.62 21.00 -40.54
CA THR A 122 21.78 20.34 -41.55
C THR A 122 21.42 21.30 -42.67
N ASN A 123 21.03 22.54 -42.35
CA ASN A 123 20.70 23.54 -43.37
C ASN A 123 21.90 23.97 -44.22
N GLU A 124 23.09 24.06 -43.62
CA GLU A 124 24.34 24.31 -44.34
C GLU A 124 24.65 23.15 -45.30
N LEU A 125 24.47 21.90 -44.88
CA LEU A 125 24.68 20.72 -45.73
C LEU A 125 23.70 20.61 -46.90
N LEU A 126 22.53 21.23 -46.78
CA LEU A 126 21.45 21.24 -47.77
C LEU A 126 21.51 22.47 -48.70
N ASP A 127 22.56 23.29 -48.60
CA ASP A 127 22.73 24.55 -49.34
C ASP A 127 21.54 25.52 -49.20
N ASN A 128 20.85 25.48 -48.06
CA ASN A 128 19.77 26.42 -47.76
C ASN A 128 20.36 27.77 -47.32
N LEU A 129 20.00 28.85 -48.01
CA LEU A 129 20.37 30.22 -47.60
C LEU A 129 19.58 30.62 -46.35
N ILE A 130 20.23 30.58 -45.18
CA ILE A 130 19.61 30.99 -43.91
C ILE A 130 19.85 32.47 -43.68
N THR A 131 18.78 33.26 -43.60
CA THR A 131 18.85 34.66 -43.20
C THR A 131 18.93 34.79 -41.68
N ALA A 132 19.57 35.84 -41.16
CA ALA A 132 19.66 36.11 -39.72
C ALA A 132 18.29 36.16 -39.01
N SER A 133 17.24 36.61 -39.70
CA SER A 133 15.85 36.60 -39.17
C SER A 133 15.32 35.17 -38.96
N GLN A 134 15.64 34.24 -39.86
CA GLN A 134 15.23 32.84 -39.75
C GLN A 134 15.97 32.12 -38.61
N VAL A 135 17.27 32.39 -38.44
CA VAL A 135 18.08 31.90 -37.30
C VAL A 135 17.42 32.31 -35.98
N PHE A 136 17.03 33.58 -35.84
CA PHE A 136 16.40 34.08 -34.63
C PHE A 136 15.07 33.38 -34.34
N VAL A 137 14.21 33.21 -35.36
CA VAL A 137 12.93 32.50 -35.22
C VAL A 137 13.13 31.06 -34.77
N VAL A 138 14.08 30.34 -35.37
CA VAL A 138 14.40 28.94 -35.03
C VAL A 138 14.88 28.82 -33.58
N VAL A 139 15.79 29.70 -33.15
CA VAL A 139 16.29 29.72 -31.77
C VAL A 139 15.17 30.01 -30.77
N MET A 140 14.31 31.00 -31.04
CA MET A 140 13.18 31.32 -30.16
C MET A 140 12.20 30.15 -30.06
N LEU A 141 11.88 29.50 -31.18
CA LEU A 141 10.97 28.36 -31.21
C LEU A 141 11.50 27.17 -30.40
N PHE A 142 12.80 26.85 -30.54
CA PHE A 142 13.42 25.77 -29.76
C PHE A 142 13.51 26.08 -28.26
N GLU A 143 13.80 27.32 -27.88
CA GLU A 143 13.81 27.72 -26.46
C GLU A 143 12.40 27.69 -25.84
N ALA A 144 11.35 28.01 -26.62
CA ALA A 144 9.96 27.88 -26.18
C ALA A 144 9.56 26.40 -26.00
N LEU A 145 9.94 25.52 -26.94
CA LEU A 145 9.62 24.09 -26.88
C LEU A 145 10.36 23.35 -25.76
N ARG A 146 11.55 23.83 -25.36
CA ARG A 146 12.40 23.19 -24.33
C ARG A 146 11.68 22.87 -23.03
N PHE A 147 10.84 23.78 -22.53
CA PHE A 147 10.12 23.57 -21.27
C PHE A 147 9.10 22.43 -21.40
N SER A 148 8.36 22.41 -22.50
CA SER A 148 7.37 21.38 -22.79
C SER A 148 8.01 20.00 -22.96
N SER A 149 9.11 19.91 -23.72
CA SER A 149 9.77 18.63 -24.04
C SER A 149 10.58 18.05 -22.89
N THR A 150 11.31 18.88 -22.14
CA THR A 150 12.36 18.40 -21.23
C THR A 150 11.95 18.50 -19.76
N LEU A 151 11.00 19.37 -19.42
CA LEU A 151 10.51 19.52 -18.06
C LEU A 151 9.11 18.91 -17.90
N TYR A 152 8.12 19.41 -18.63
CA TYR A 152 6.73 19.05 -18.39
C TYR A 152 6.37 17.66 -18.91
N PHE A 153 6.85 17.26 -20.08
CA PHE A 153 6.53 15.95 -20.64
C PHE A 153 7.05 14.78 -19.79
N PRO A 154 8.34 14.72 -19.38
CA PRO A 154 8.82 13.65 -18.50
C PRO A 154 8.11 13.65 -17.15
N MET A 155 7.83 14.82 -16.58
CA MET A 155 7.05 14.94 -15.34
C MET A 155 5.63 14.41 -15.50
N ALA A 156 4.97 14.67 -16.63
CA ALA A 156 3.64 14.15 -16.90
C ALA A 156 3.66 12.62 -17.00
N VAL A 157 4.63 12.05 -17.72
CA VAL A 157 4.82 10.59 -17.82
C VAL A 157 5.09 9.96 -16.44
N GLU A 158 5.95 10.58 -15.63
CA GLU A 158 6.21 10.17 -14.24
C GLU A 158 4.91 10.14 -13.43
N LYS A 159 4.13 11.22 -13.46
CA LYS A 159 2.87 11.34 -12.70
C LYS A 159 1.79 10.37 -13.18
N VAL A 160 1.68 10.13 -14.48
CA VAL A 160 0.74 9.14 -15.03
C VAL A 160 1.14 7.73 -14.62
N SER A 161 2.44 7.39 -14.73
CA SER A 161 2.94 6.09 -14.30
C SER A 161 2.69 5.85 -12.81
N GLU A 162 2.91 6.87 -11.97
CA GLU A 162 2.60 6.81 -10.54
C GLU A 162 1.10 6.59 -10.31
N ALA A 163 0.25 7.40 -10.94
CA ALA A 163 -1.20 7.33 -10.77
C ALA A 163 -1.76 5.95 -11.14
N VAL A 164 -1.30 5.35 -12.24
CA VAL A 164 -1.75 4.01 -12.67
C VAL A 164 -1.40 2.95 -11.63
N VAL A 165 -0.21 3.01 -11.03
CA VAL A 165 0.21 2.06 -9.99
C VAL A 165 -0.60 2.25 -8.70
N SER A 166 -0.80 3.49 -8.26
CA SER A 166 -1.62 3.81 -7.07
C SER A 166 -3.06 3.35 -7.24
N ILE A 167 -3.70 3.66 -8.38
CA ILE A 167 -5.07 3.21 -8.70
C ILE A 167 -5.18 1.69 -8.63
N ARG A 168 -4.20 0.96 -9.19
CA ARG A 168 -4.19 -0.51 -9.15
C ARG A 168 -4.11 -1.04 -7.71
N ARG A 169 -3.31 -0.42 -6.84
CA ARG A 169 -3.19 -0.81 -5.43
C ARG A 169 -4.47 -0.57 -4.67
N ILE A 170 -5.06 0.61 -4.82
CA ILE A 170 -6.33 0.93 -4.16
C ILE A 170 -7.43 -0.01 -4.65
N LYS A 171 -7.50 -0.27 -5.96
CA LYS A 171 -8.43 -1.27 -6.52
C LYS A 171 -8.25 -2.63 -5.85
N ASN A 172 -7.02 -3.15 -5.78
CA ASN A 172 -6.75 -4.45 -5.16
C ASN A 172 -7.17 -4.50 -3.69
N PHE A 173 -6.95 -3.41 -2.94
CA PHE A 173 -7.39 -3.29 -1.55
C PHE A 173 -8.93 -3.25 -1.42
N LEU A 174 -9.60 -2.46 -2.27
CA LEU A 174 -11.06 -2.35 -2.25
C LEU A 174 -11.77 -3.64 -2.69
N LEU A 175 -11.07 -4.54 -3.40
CA LEU A 175 -11.59 -5.84 -3.82
C LEU A 175 -11.35 -6.95 -2.78
N LEU A 176 -10.69 -6.66 -1.66
CA LEU A 176 -10.54 -7.64 -0.58
C LEU A 176 -11.89 -8.02 0.05
N ASP A 177 -11.97 -9.22 0.58
CA ASP A 177 -13.20 -9.76 1.16
C ASP A 177 -13.63 -8.99 2.41
N GLU A 178 -14.90 -8.59 2.44
CA GLU A 178 -15.54 -7.94 3.58
C GLU A 178 -16.25 -8.98 4.47
N ILE A 179 -16.44 -8.63 5.74
CA ILE A 179 -17.29 -9.40 6.65
C ILE A 179 -18.72 -9.33 6.09
N PRO A 180 -19.45 -10.46 5.99
CA PRO A 180 -20.85 -10.45 5.61
C PRO A 180 -21.64 -9.52 6.52
N GLU A 181 -22.55 -8.70 5.97
CA GLU A 181 -23.47 -7.93 6.81
C GLU A 181 -24.34 -8.93 7.60
N LEU A 182 -24.07 -9.07 8.90
CA LEU A 182 -24.98 -9.80 9.78
C LEU A 182 -26.30 -9.03 9.79
N HIS A 183 -27.31 -9.59 9.15
CA HIS A 183 -28.68 -9.21 9.42
C HIS A 183 -29.06 -9.93 10.71
N PRO A 184 -29.24 -9.22 11.84
CA PRO A 184 -29.70 -9.84 13.06
C PRO A 184 -31.06 -10.45 12.73
N GLN A 185 -31.13 -11.78 12.71
CA GLN A 185 -32.43 -12.44 12.69
C GLN A 185 -33.06 -12.10 14.04
N GLN A 186 -34.18 -11.39 14.02
CA GLN A 186 -34.96 -11.21 15.24
C GLN A 186 -35.28 -12.61 15.76
N PRO A 187 -34.92 -12.95 17.02
CA PRO A 187 -35.22 -14.25 17.57
C PRO A 187 -36.74 -14.46 17.51
N SER A 188 -37.19 -15.54 16.87
CA SER A 188 -38.63 -15.79 16.68
C SER A 188 -39.38 -16.00 18.00
N ASP A 189 -38.68 -16.42 19.05
CA ASP A 189 -39.27 -16.82 20.34
C ASP A 189 -38.68 -16.12 21.58
N GLY A 190 -37.60 -15.33 21.45
CA GLY A 190 -36.92 -14.72 22.61
C GLY A 190 -36.27 -15.70 23.61
N GLU A 191 -36.42 -17.02 23.41
CA GLU A 191 -35.91 -18.07 24.30
C GLU A 191 -34.41 -18.39 24.12
N ARG A 192 -33.81 -18.01 22.99
CA ARG A 192 -32.42 -18.37 22.62
C ARG A 192 -31.64 -17.12 22.24
N MET A 193 -30.48 -16.93 22.87
CA MET A 193 -29.57 -15.82 22.60
C MET A 193 -28.44 -16.22 21.64
N VAL A 194 -27.98 -17.47 21.71
CA VAL A 194 -27.01 -18.07 20.77
C VAL A 194 -27.48 -19.48 20.46
N ASP A 195 -27.56 -19.86 19.18
CA ASP A 195 -27.90 -21.22 18.75
C ASP A 195 -26.96 -21.68 17.63
N MET A 196 -25.88 -22.38 18.02
CA MET A 196 -24.93 -22.95 17.05
C MET A 196 -25.32 -24.39 16.72
N GLN A 197 -25.37 -24.72 15.43
CA GLN A 197 -25.67 -26.05 14.93
C GLN A 197 -24.64 -26.50 13.89
N ASP A 198 -23.91 -27.56 14.19
CA ASP A 198 -22.88 -28.22 13.39
C ASP A 198 -21.84 -27.24 12.80
N PHE A 199 -21.48 -26.23 13.59
CA PHE A 199 -20.65 -25.12 13.16
C PHE A 199 -19.20 -25.56 12.91
N THR A 200 -18.73 -25.31 11.69
CA THR A 200 -17.34 -25.58 11.27
C THR A 200 -16.75 -24.37 10.57
N ALA A 201 -15.57 -23.92 10.98
CA ALA A 201 -14.92 -22.71 10.47
C ALA A 201 -13.39 -22.80 10.40
N PHE A 202 -12.81 -21.99 9.51
CA PHE A 202 -11.38 -21.94 9.18
C PHE A 202 -10.88 -20.49 9.23
N TRP A 203 -9.66 -20.27 9.77
CA TRP A 203 -9.01 -18.95 9.68
C TRP A 203 -8.34 -18.75 8.32
N ASP A 204 -7.73 -19.81 7.81
CA ASP A 204 -7.09 -19.86 6.50
C ASP A 204 -7.82 -20.92 5.67
N GLU A 205 -8.34 -20.51 4.51
CA GLU A 205 -9.09 -21.40 3.63
C GLU A 205 -8.20 -22.48 2.99
N GLU A 206 -6.87 -22.26 2.96
CA GLU A 206 -5.88 -23.22 2.47
C GLU A 206 -5.51 -24.27 3.53
N SER A 207 -5.93 -24.11 4.78
CA SER A 207 -5.66 -25.07 5.86
C SER A 207 -6.47 -26.35 5.68
N GLU A 208 -5.79 -27.50 5.70
CA GLU A 208 -6.44 -28.82 5.63
C GLU A 208 -7.30 -29.13 6.86
N THR A 209 -6.98 -28.56 8.02
CA THR A 209 -7.71 -28.81 9.27
C THR A 209 -8.57 -27.61 9.70
N PRO A 210 -9.84 -27.83 10.07
CA PRO A 210 -10.71 -26.77 10.58
C PRO A 210 -10.24 -26.25 11.95
N THR A 211 -10.35 -24.93 12.16
CA THR A 211 -10.10 -24.30 13.47
C THR A 211 -11.16 -24.73 14.48
N LEU A 212 -12.42 -24.77 14.05
CA LEU A 212 -13.57 -25.20 14.83
C LEU A 212 -14.32 -26.27 14.02
N ARG A 213 -14.71 -27.39 14.64
CA ARG A 213 -15.29 -28.54 13.94
C ARG A 213 -16.56 -29.04 14.64
N GLY A 214 -17.69 -29.00 13.94
CA GLY A 214 -18.96 -29.60 14.35
C GLY A 214 -19.46 -29.13 15.72
N LEU A 215 -19.38 -27.83 16.01
CA LEU A 215 -19.84 -27.29 17.29
C LEU A 215 -21.35 -27.09 17.29
N SER A 216 -22.03 -27.67 18.29
CA SER A 216 -23.47 -27.58 18.48
C SER A 216 -23.79 -27.27 19.94
N PHE A 217 -24.29 -26.06 20.22
CA PHE A 217 -24.73 -25.65 21.55
C PHE A 217 -25.72 -24.47 21.48
N THR A 218 -26.55 -24.34 22.51
CA THR A 218 -27.55 -23.27 22.65
C THR A 218 -27.37 -22.58 23.99
N VAL A 219 -27.53 -21.26 24.04
CA VAL A 219 -27.48 -20.43 25.26
C VAL A 219 -28.75 -19.61 25.38
N ARG A 220 -29.40 -19.67 26.53
CA ARG A 220 -30.63 -18.91 26.83
C ARG A 220 -30.32 -17.56 27.50
N PRO A 221 -31.24 -16.59 27.44
CA PRO A 221 -31.09 -15.34 28.17
C PRO A 221 -30.89 -15.58 29.67
N GLY A 222 -29.87 -14.97 30.27
CA GLY A 222 -29.55 -15.10 31.70
C GLY A 222 -28.70 -16.30 32.09
N GLU A 223 -28.31 -17.17 31.14
CA GLU A 223 -27.39 -18.27 31.39
C GLU A 223 -25.91 -17.81 31.32
N LEU A 224 -25.08 -18.31 32.24
CA LEU A 224 -23.63 -18.10 32.23
C LEU A 224 -22.93 -19.33 31.67
N LEU A 225 -22.42 -19.25 30.45
CA LEU A 225 -21.65 -20.31 29.80
C LEU A 225 -20.14 -20.14 30.08
N ALA A 226 -19.49 -21.20 30.57
CA ALA A 226 -18.04 -21.25 30.76
C ALA A 226 -17.36 -22.12 29.69
N VAL A 227 -16.34 -21.58 29.01
CA VAL A 227 -15.55 -22.29 27.99
C VAL A 227 -14.15 -22.58 28.53
N VAL A 228 -13.79 -23.86 28.65
CA VAL A 228 -12.51 -24.32 29.22
C VAL A 228 -11.79 -25.26 28.25
N GLY A 229 -10.46 -25.23 28.23
CA GLY A 229 -9.64 -26.12 27.40
C GLY A 229 -8.16 -25.70 27.34
N PRO A 230 -7.28 -26.53 26.78
CA PRO A 230 -5.83 -26.26 26.71
C PRO A 230 -5.50 -25.03 25.85
N VAL A 231 -4.25 -24.54 25.96
CA VAL A 231 -3.75 -23.43 25.12
C VAL A 231 -3.82 -23.84 23.65
N GLY A 232 -4.34 -22.98 22.78
CA GLY A 232 -4.53 -23.28 21.36
C GLY A 232 -5.81 -24.04 20.99
N ALA A 233 -6.66 -24.42 21.95
CA ALA A 233 -7.90 -25.18 21.69
C ALA A 233 -9.03 -24.42 20.97
N GLY A 234 -8.79 -23.22 20.42
CA GLY A 234 -9.80 -22.47 19.67
C GLY A 234 -10.78 -21.63 20.50
N LYS A 235 -10.62 -21.49 21.83
CA LYS A 235 -11.52 -20.72 22.71
C LYS A 235 -11.79 -19.28 22.22
N SER A 236 -10.73 -18.54 21.88
CA SER A 236 -10.87 -17.18 21.32
C SER A 236 -11.48 -17.19 19.93
N SER A 237 -11.27 -18.25 19.15
CA SER A 237 -11.89 -18.41 17.83
C SER A 237 -13.39 -18.67 17.93
N LEU A 238 -13.83 -19.42 18.95
CA LEU A 238 -15.26 -19.60 19.27
C LEU A 238 -15.95 -18.27 19.58
N LEU A 239 -15.34 -17.42 20.41
CA LEU A 239 -15.90 -16.09 20.71
C LEU A 239 -16.02 -15.23 19.45
N ARG A 240 -15.01 -15.28 18.56
CA ARG A 240 -15.05 -14.56 17.28
C ARG A 240 -16.09 -15.13 16.30
N ALA A 241 -16.36 -16.43 16.35
CA ALA A 241 -17.45 -17.05 15.58
C ALA A 241 -18.82 -16.55 16.05
N VAL A 242 -19.06 -16.48 17.36
CA VAL A 242 -20.29 -15.92 17.94
C VAL A 242 -20.48 -14.44 17.57
N LEU A 243 -19.38 -13.67 17.53
CA LEU A 243 -19.40 -12.26 17.10
C LEU A 243 -19.53 -12.07 15.59
N GLY A 244 -19.50 -13.14 14.79
CA GLY A 244 -19.60 -13.08 13.33
C GLY A 244 -18.29 -12.67 12.61
N GLU A 245 -17.17 -12.57 13.32
CA GLU A 245 -15.86 -12.24 12.74
C GLU A 245 -15.19 -13.43 12.02
N LEU A 246 -15.63 -14.65 12.34
CA LEU A 246 -15.16 -15.89 11.75
C LEU A 246 -16.32 -16.56 10.99
N PRO A 247 -16.36 -16.49 9.64
CA PRO A 247 -17.49 -16.99 8.88
C PRO A 247 -17.61 -18.53 8.91
N PRO A 248 -18.83 -19.08 8.97
CA PRO A 248 -19.06 -20.52 8.86
C PRO A 248 -18.74 -21.03 7.46
N ARG A 249 -18.12 -22.20 7.36
CA ARG A 249 -18.09 -23.00 6.13
C ARG A 249 -19.24 -24.01 6.10
N GLN A 250 -19.66 -24.48 7.27
CA GLN A 250 -20.78 -25.38 7.47
C GLN A 250 -21.45 -25.06 8.82
N GLY A 251 -22.76 -25.30 8.91
CA GLY A 251 -23.56 -25.03 10.10
C GLY A 251 -24.15 -23.62 10.14
N LYS A 252 -24.86 -23.32 11.23
CA LYS A 252 -25.52 -22.02 11.47
C LYS A 252 -25.23 -21.53 12.89
N VAL A 253 -25.32 -20.20 13.07
CA VAL A 253 -25.14 -19.45 14.32
C VAL A 253 -26.26 -18.43 14.42
#